data_AF-A0A0V0GZR3-F1
#
_entry.id   AF-A0A0V0GZR3-F1
#
_cell.length_a   1.000
_cell.length_b   1.000
_cell.length_c   1.000
_cell.angle_alpha   90.00
_cell.angle_beta   90.00
_cell.angle_gamma   90.00
#
_symmetry.space_group_name_H-M   'P 1'
#
loop_
_entity.id
_entity.type
_entity.pdbx_description
1 polymer ?
#
loop_
_entity_poly.entity_id
_entity_poly.type
_entity_poly.pdbx_seq_one_letter_code
_entity_poly.pdbx_strand_id
1 'polypeptide(L)'
;MVSCGSIGDAQKVFDRMTERTVFTWNAMIGACVVNGVPIRAIELYGDMRFLGVATDAHTLSSTLKATSQLEILYCGSEIHGVAIKLGLISNAFVVNSLVTMYTKCNDIRAASLLFTGMSEKEDTVSWNSMISAYIINGMNQ
;
A
#
# COMPACT_ATOMS: atom_id res chain seq x y z
N MET A 1 1.67 17.15 6.32
CA MET A 1 1.21 17.23 7.72
C MET A 1 2.26 16.51 8.57
N VAL A 2 2.96 17.28 9.40
CA VAL A 2 3.88 16.90 10.50
C VAL A 2 4.92 15.80 10.23
N SER A 3 6.12 16.19 9.79
CA SER A 3 7.36 15.43 10.02
C SER A 3 8.04 16.02 11.27
N CYS A 4 7.64 15.59 12.47
CA CYS A 4 8.33 15.99 13.69
C CYS A 4 8.48 14.76 14.59
N GLY A 5 9.70 14.22 14.61
CA GLY A 5 10.09 12.96 15.23
C GLY A 5 10.83 12.10 14.22
N SER A 6 12.13 11.89 14.41
CA SER A 6 12.88 10.93 13.62
C SER A 6 12.12 9.59 13.64
N ILE A 7 11.97 8.93 12.49
CA ILE A 7 11.38 7.59 12.43
C ILE A 7 12.02 6.63 13.45
N GLY A 8 13.30 6.86 13.79
CA GLY A 8 14.01 6.14 14.84
C GLY A 8 13.46 6.37 16.25
N ASP A 9 12.99 7.56 16.59
CA ASP A 9 12.37 7.83 17.89
C ASP A 9 10.95 7.26 17.96
N ALA A 10 10.18 7.37 16.86
CA ALA A 10 8.89 6.70 16.74
C ALA A 10 9.04 5.17 16.91
N GLN A 11 10.07 4.57 16.29
CA GLN A 11 10.38 3.15 16.44
C GLN A 11 10.71 2.79 17.89
N LYS A 12 11.55 3.56 18.58
CA LYS A 12 11.87 3.30 20.00
C LYS A 12 10.62 3.34 20.89
N VAL A 13 9.71 4.29 20.65
CA VAL A 13 8.44 4.36 21.39
C VAL A 13 7.59 3.14 21.07
N PHE A 14 7.43 2.81 19.79
CA PHE A 14 6.69 1.65 19.33
C PHE A 14 7.22 0.34 19.93
N ASP A 15 8.53 0.16 20.02
CA ASP A 15 9.18 -1.03 20.58
C ASP A 15 8.93 -1.18 22.09
N ARG A 16 8.77 -0.06 22.80
CA ARG A 16 8.49 -0.02 24.25
C ARG A 16 7.02 -0.21 24.62
N MET A 17 6.11 -0.20 23.65
CA MET A 17 4.69 -0.41 23.91
C MET A 17 4.43 -1.87 24.30
N THR A 18 3.85 -2.09 25.48
CA THR A 18 3.43 -3.42 25.96
C THR A 18 2.20 -3.92 25.21
N GLU A 19 1.33 -3.00 24.81
CA GLU A 19 0.14 -3.28 24.01
C GLU A 19 0.13 -2.38 22.77
N ARG A 20 -0.07 -2.98 21.60
CA ARG A 20 -0.14 -2.28 20.31
C ARG A 20 -1.51 -2.49 19.69
N THR A 21 -2.17 -1.41 19.33
CA THR A 21 -3.46 -1.41 18.62
C THR A 21 -3.25 -1.33 17.11
N VAL A 22 -4.26 -1.68 16.33
CA VAL A 22 -4.27 -1.50 14.86
C VAL A 22 -3.84 -0.08 14.46
N PHE A 23 -4.30 0.93 15.22
CA PHE A 23 -3.90 2.32 15.00
C PHE A 23 -2.39 2.55 15.16
N THR A 24 -1.76 1.99 16.21
CA THR A 24 -0.32 2.14 16.43
C THR A 24 0.52 1.48 15.34
N TRP A 25 0.08 0.31 14.86
CA TRP A 25 0.69 -0.36 13.70
C TRP A 25 0.55 0.48 12.43
N ASN A 26 -0.66 0.96 12.14
CA ASN A 26 -0.93 1.82 10.98
C ASN A 26 -0.11 3.12 10.99
N ALA A 27 0.03 3.75 12.16
CA ALA A 27 0.85 4.94 12.33
C ALA A 27 2.32 4.64 12.02
N MET A 28 2.87 3.53 12.53
CA MET A 28 4.26 3.17 12.32
C MET A 28 4.55 2.76 10.86
N ILE A 29 3.68 1.94 10.25
CA ILE A 29 3.77 1.54 8.84
C ILE A 29 3.69 2.78 7.94
N GLY A 30 2.71 3.66 8.17
CA GLY A 30 2.56 4.91 7.43
C GLY A 30 3.78 5.82 7.56
N ALA A 31 4.31 5.95 8.78
CA ALA A 31 5.54 6.72 9.02
C ALA A 31 6.73 6.14 8.26
N CYS A 32 6.89 4.82 8.21
CA CYS A 32 7.95 4.18 7.43
C CYS A 32 7.86 4.51 5.93
N VAL A 33 6.65 4.49 5.36
CA VAL A 33 6.42 4.82 3.94
C VAL A 33 6.74 6.28 3.63
N VAL A 34 6.34 7.23 4.49
CA VAL A 34 6.62 8.66 4.30
C VAL A 34 8.11 8.98 4.46
N ASN A 35 8.82 8.26 5.34
CA ASN A 35 10.25 8.45 5.57
C ASN A 35 11.15 7.62 4.65
N GLY A 36 10.61 6.98 3.61
CA GLY A 36 11.42 6.28 2.61
C GLY A 36 12.09 5.01 3.13
N VAL A 37 11.52 4.35 4.14
CA VAL A 37 11.96 3.04 4.64
C VAL A 37 10.90 1.96 4.36
N PRO A 38 10.55 1.69 3.09
CA PRO A 38 9.46 0.79 2.73
C PRO A 38 9.68 -0.67 3.14
N ILE A 39 10.94 -1.13 3.20
CA ILE A 39 11.26 -2.49 3.69
C ILE A 39 10.75 -2.65 5.13
N ARG A 40 11.02 -1.67 5.98
CA ARG A 40 10.55 -1.68 7.38
C ARG A 40 9.03 -1.66 7.47
N ALA A 41 8.35 -0.93 6.59
CA ALA A 41 6.89 -0.93 6.53
C ALA A 41 6.33 -2.33 6.23
N ILE A 42 6.97 -3.07 5.32
CA ILE A 42 6.58 -4.45 4.97
C ILE A 42 6.88 -5.43 6.11
N GLU A 43 8.04 -5.30 6.78
CA GLU A 43 8.37 -6.09 7.97
C GLU A 43 7.34 -5.89 9.08
N LEU A 44 6.99 -4.64 9.39
CA LEU A 44 5.98 -4.32 10.40
C LEU A 44 4.59 -4.90 10.03
N TYR A 45 4.22 -4.87 8.75
CA TYR A 45 3.01 -5.55 8.29
C TYR A 45 3.07 -7.07 8.47
N GLY A 46 4.24 -7.68 8.23
CA GLY A 46 4.50 -9.09 8.50
C GLY A 46 4.33 -9.42 9.98
N ASP A 47 4.95 -8.64 10.87
CA ASP A 47 4.85 -8.79 12.32
C ASP A 47 3.41 -8.64 12.80
N MET A 48 2.70 -7.61 12.32
CA MET A 48 1.28 -7.37 12.63
C MET A 48 0.43 -8.59 12.31
N ARG A 49 0.63 -9.20 11.12
CA ARG A 49 -0.06 -10.41 10.70
C ARG A 49 0.34 -11.64 11.51
N PHE A 50 1.63 -11.81 11.79
CA PHE A 50 2.14 -12.93 12.57
C PHE A 50 1.55 -12.94 13.99
N LEU A 51 1.39 -11.76 14.58
CA LEU A 51 0.76 -11.56 15.89
C LEU A 51 -0.77 -11.63 15.86
N GLY A 52 -1.39 -11.88 14.70
CA GLY A 52 -2.85 -11.98 14.56
C GLY A 52 -3.58 -10.66 14.73
N VAL A 53 -2.89 -9.52 14.59
CA VAL A 53 -3.52 -8.19 14.67
C VAL A 53 -4.32 -7.93 13.40
N ALA A 54 -5.57 -7.51 13.56
CA ALA A 54 -6.48 -7.27 12.43
C ALA A 54 -5.97 -6.15 11.52
N THR A 55 -5.93 -6.41 10.21
CA THR A 55 -5.57 -5.42 9.19
C THR A 55 -6.80 -4.75 8.62
N ASP A 56 -6.72 -3.45 8.35
CA ASP A 56 -7.79 -2.65 7.74
C ASP A 56 -7.38 -2.07 6.38
N ALA A 57 -8.28 -1.31 5.75
CA ALA A 57 -8.01 -0.64 4.48
C ALA A 57 -6.76 0.25 4.53
N HIS A 58 -6.56 0.99 5.64
CA HIS A 58 -5.40 1.86 5.80
C HIS A 58 -4.09 1.07 5.88
N THR A 59 -4.11 -0.06 6.57
CA THR A 59 -3.00 -1.01 6.63
C THR A 59 -2.62 -1.44 5.21
N LEU A 60 -3.58 -1.97 4.45
CA LEU A 60 -3.32 -2.51 3.12
C LEU A 60 -2.85 -1.43 2.14
N SER A 61 -3.49 -0.26 2.12
CA SER A 61 -3.08 0.87 1.27
C SER A 61 -1.66 1.33 1.57
N SER A 62 -1.28 1.44 2.84
CA SER A 62 0.07 1.86 3.24
C SER A 62 1.11 0.81 2.84
N THR A 63 0.84 -0.46 3.10
CA THR A 63 1.77 -1.55 2.73
C THR A 63 1.88 -1.69 1.21
N LEU A 64 0.79 -1.56 0.45
CA LEU A 64 0.80 -1.55 -1.02
C LEU A 64 1.63 -0.37 -1.57
N LYS A 65 1.57 0.78 -0.92
CA LYS A 65 2.43 1.91 -1.27
C LYS A 65 3.90 1.57 -1.04
N ALA A 66 4.23 0.92 0.08
CA ALA A 66 5.58 0.43 0.35
C ALA A 66 6.06 -0.58 -0.70
N THR A 67 5.25 -1.57 -1.06
CA THR A 67 5.60 -2.56 -2.10
C THR A 67 5.76 -1.92 -3.47
N SER A 68 4.94 -0.92 -3.79
CA SER A 68 5.06 -0.15 -5.04
C SER A 68 6.35 0.69 -5.11
N GLN A 69 6.89 1.16 -3.98
CA GLN A 69 8.17 1.88 -3.93
C GLN A 69 9.37 0.94 -4.17
N LEU A 70 9.20 -0.36 -3.91
CA LEU A 70 10.22 -1.39 -4.11
C LEU A 70 10.00 -2.22 -5.39
N GLU A 71 8.88 -1.98 -6.09
CA GLU A 71 8.49 -2.71 -7.32
C GLU A 71 8.42 -4.24 -7.14
N ILE A 72 7.98 -4.70 -5.95
CA ILE A 72 7.91 -6.13 -5.60
C ILE A 72 6.50 -6.68 -5.89
N LEU A 73 6.32 -7.21 -7.11
CA LEU A 73 5.03 -7.75 -7.58
C LEU A 73 4.46 -8.86 -6.70
N TYR A 74 5.32 -9.77 -6.24
CA TYR A 74 4.91 -10.92 -5.42
C TYR A 74 4.22 -10.46 -4.13
N CYS A 75 4.89 -9.60 -3.36
CA CYS A 75 4.36 -9.08 -2.10
C CYS A 75 3.06 -8.27 -2.32
N GLY A 76 3.03 -7.44 -3.37
CA GLY A 76 1.81 -6.72 -3.74
C GLY A 76 0.64 -7.63 -4.09
N SER A 77 0.89 -8.73 -4.79
CA SER A 77 -0.13 -9.73 -5.15
C SER A 77 -0.63 -10.53 -3.95
N GLU A 78 0.24 -10.83 -2.98
CA GLU A 78 -0.18 -11.42 -1.71
C GLU A 78 -1.12 -10.48 -0.94
N ILE A 79 -0.80 -9.18 -0.87
CA ILE A 79 -1.64 -8.17 -0.22
C ILE A 79 -2.98 -8.02 -0.95
N HIS A 80 -2.99 -8.10 -2.28
CA HIS A 80 -4.24 -8.15 -3.06
C HIS A 80 -5.11 -9.33 -2.66
N GLY A 81 -4.53 -10.53 -2.50
CA GLY A 81 -5.25 -11.70 -2.00
C GLY A 81 -5.85 -11.49 -0.60
N VAL A 82 -5.13 -10.79 0.29
CA VAL A 82 -5.66 -10.39 1.61
C VAL A 82 -6.82 -9.40 1.46
N ALA A 83 -6.72 -8.41 0.57
CA ALA A 83 -7.80 -7.46 0.31
C ALA A 83 -9.09 -8.16 -0.14
N ILE A 84 -8.99 -9.17 -1.02
CA ILE A 84 -10.14 -9.99 -1.44
C ILE A 84 -10.75 -10.73 -0.25
N LYS A 85 -9.93 -11.41 0.56
CA LYS A 85 -10.41 -12.18 1.73
C LYS A 85 -11.12 -11.31 2.75
N LEU A 86 -10.71 -10.06 2.91
CA LEU A 86 -11.30 -9.10 3.84
C LEU A 86 -12.48 -8.32 3.23
N GLY A 87 -12.85 -8.55 1.97
CA GLY A 87 -13.89 -7.81 1.28
C GLY A 87 -13.54 -6.33 1.02
N LEU A 88 -12.24 -5.99 1.03
CA LEU A 88 -11.74 -4.62 0.88
C LEU A 88 -11.51 -4.19 -0.57
N ILE A 89 -11.85 -5.03 -1.55
CA ILE A 89 -11.72 -4.71 -2.99
C ILE A 89 -12.75 -3.70 -3.48
N SER A 90 -13.75 -3.36 -2.66
CA SER A 90 -14.68 -2.26 -2.90
C SER A 90 -14.19 -0.93 -2.31
N ASN A 91 -13.12 -0.94 -1.51
CA ASN A 91 -12.58 0.26 -0.89
C ASN A 91 -11.69 1.02 -1.88
N ALA A 92 -12.09 2.24 -2.25
CA ALA A 92 -11.38 3.05 -3.23
C ALA A 92 -9.89 3.27 -2.90
N PHE A 93 -9.53 3.47 -1.62
CA PHE A 93 -8.13 3.65 -1.23
C PHE A 93 -7.29 2.39 -1.46
N VAL A 94 -7.86 1.21 -1.21
CA VAL A 94 -7.18 -0.07 -1.43
C VAL A 94 -7.02 -0.31 -2.93
N VAL A 95 -8.08 -0.12 -3.72
CA VAL A 95 -8.02 -0.33 -5.17
C VAL A 95 -7.06 0.64 -5.85
N ASN A 96 -7.08 1.93 -5.51
CA ASN A 96 -6.13 2.92 -6.04
C ASN A 96 -4.67 2.54 -5.72
N SER A 97 -4.43 2.01 -4.51
CA SER A 97 -3.10 1.55 -4.10
C SER A 97 -2.68 0.29 -4.88
N LEU A 98 -3.61 -0.64 -5.13
CA LEU A 98 -3.36 -1.83 -5.96
C LEU A 98 -3.06 -1.46 -7.41
N VAL A 99 -3.83 -0.56 -8.02
CA VAL A 99 -3.59 -0.06 -9.38
C VAL A 99 -2.20 0.55 -9.46
N THR A 100 -1.84 1.42 -8.52
CA THR A 100 -0.50 2.03 -8.48
C THR A 100 0.60 0.98 -8.34
N MET A 101 0.41 -0.01 -7.45
CA MET A 101 1.37 -1.09 -7.23
C MET A 101 1.58 -1.92 -8.49
N TYR A 102 0.51 -2.39 -9.15
CA TYR A 102 0.61 -3.19 -10.36
C TYR A 102 1.20 -2.39 -11.53
N THR A 103 0.84 -1.12 -11.68
CA THR A 103 1.44 -0.23 -12.69
C THR A 103 2.95 -0.11 -12.50
N LYS A 104 3.40 0.15 -11.26
CA LYS A 104 4.84 0.25 -10.95
C LYS A 104 5.58 -1.08 -11.10
N CYS A 105 4.90 -2.20 -10.88
CA CYS A 105 5.45 -3.53 -11.12
C CYS A 105 5.33 -4.00 -12.59
N ASN A 106 4.98 -3.11 -13.52
CA ASN A 106 4.79 -3.38 -14.95
C ASN A 106 3.71 -4.42 -15.30
N ASP A 107 2.77 -4.73 -14.40
CA ASP A 107 1.60 -5.57 -14.71
C ASP A 107 0.38 -4.69 -15.05
N ILE A 108 0.45 -4.05 -16.20
CA ILE A 108 -0.57 -3.11 -16.68
C ILE A 108 -1.92 -3.79 -16.89
N ARG A 109 -1.93 -5.08 -17.21
CA ARG A 109 -3.17 -5.84 -17.38
C ARG A 109 -3.92 -5.96 -16.05
N ALA A 110 -3.23 -6.34 -14.97
CA ALA A 110 -3.82 -6.40 -13.64
C ALA A 110 -4.30 -5.02 -13.16
N ALA A 111 -3.49 -3.98 -13.37
CA ALA A 111 -3.86 -2.60 -13.04
C ALA A 111 -5.13 -2.14 -13.80
N SER A 112 -5.22 -2.46 -15.10
CA SER A 112 -6.37 -2.10 -15.94
C SER A 112 -7.64 -2.85 -15.53
N LEU A 113 -7.55 -4.14 -15.23
CA LEU A 113 -8.68 -4.93 -14.74
C LEU A 113 -9.24 -4.35 -13.44
N LEU A 114 -8.37 -4.02 -12.48
CA LEU A 114 -8.76 -3.38 -11.23
C LEU A 114 -9.44 -2.03 -11.45
N PHE A 115 -8.85 -1.19 -12.31
CA PHE A 115 -9.43 0.13 -12.63
C PHE A 115 -10.80 0.03 -13.30
N THR A 116 -10.97 -0.89 -14.26
CA THR A 116 -12.26 -1.07 -14.96
C THR A 116 -13.37 -1.60 -14.04
N GLY A 117 -12.99 -2.37 -13.02
CA GLY A 117 -13.90 -2.90 -12.01
C GLY A 117 -14.32 -1.90 -10.92
N MET A 118 -13.71 -0.71 -10.84
CA MET A 118 -14.13 0.33 -9.90
C MET A 118 -15.49 0.92 -10.31
N SER A 119 -16.46 0.87 -9.38
CA SER A 119 -17.80 1.45 -9.57
C SER A 119 -17.81 2.98 -9.48
N GLU A 120 -16.85 3.58 -8.76
CA GLU A 120 -16.67 5.02 -8.64
C GLU A 120 -15.56 5.50 -9.58
N LYS A 121 -15.91 5.77 -10.84
CA LYS A 121 -14.97 6.19 -11.90
C LYS A 121 -14.65 7.70 -11.87
N GLU A 122 -14.96 8.40 -10.78
CA GLU A 122 -14.98 9.87 -10.72
C GLU A 122 -13.71 10.50 -10.11
N ASP A 123 -12.67 9.73 -9.78
CA ASP A 123 -11.41 10.32 -9.31
C ASP A 123 -10.43 10.60 -10.48
N THR A 124 -10.17 11.87 -10.73
CA THR A 124 -9.18 12.38 -11.70
C THR A 124 -7.77 11.82 -11.49
N VAL A 125 -7.41 11.43 -10.26
CA VAL A 125 -6.11 10.83 -9.94
C VAL A 125 -5.93 9.46 -10.61
N SER A 126 -7.01 8.69 -10.72
CA SER A 126 -6.97 7.33 -11.29
C SER A 126 -6.83 7.38 -12.83
N TRP A 127 -7.43 8.38 -13.48
CA TRP A 127 -7.22 8.64 -14.91
C TRP A 127 -5.79 9.09 -15.23
N ASN A 128 -5.23 10.00 -14.44
CA ASN A 128 -3.85 10.46 -14.61
C ASN A 128 -2.84 9.32 -14.47
N SER A 129 -3.12 8.39 -13.54
CA SER A 129 -2.30 7.20 -13.33
C SER A 129 -2.36 6.24 -14.53
N MET A 130 -3.55 6.04 -15.11
CA MET A 130 -3.74 5.18 -16.28
C MET A 130 -3.11 5.78 -17.55
N ILE A 131 -3.30 7.08 -17.79
CA ILE A 131 -2.69 7.79 -18.92
C ILE A 131 -1.15 7.71 -18.83
N SER A 132 -0.59 7.92 -17.64
CA SER A 132 0.86 7.79 -17.42
C SER A 132 1.35 6.37 -17.69
N ALA A 133 0.59 5.35 -17.28
CA ALA A 133 0.90 3.95 -17.53
C ALA A 133 0.93 3.61 -19.03
N TYR A 134 0.01 4.17 -19.82
CA TYR A 134 -0.01 4.00 -21.27
C TYR A 134 1.14 4.74 -21.96
N ILE A 135 1.47 5.96 -21.53
CA ILE A 135 2.56 6.76 -22.14
C ILE A 135 3.92 6.11 -21.94
N ILE A 136 4.21 5.62 -20.73
CA ILE A 136 5.51 4.97 -20.42
C ILE A 136 5.73 3.72 -21.28
N ASN A 137 4.66 2.98 -21.61
CA ASN A 137 4.75 1.76 -22.41
C ASN A 137 4.69 2.01 -23.93
N GLY A 138 4.07 3.11 -24.36
CA GLY A 138 4.09 3.53 -25.77
C GLY A 138 5.45 4.06 -26.25
N MET A 139 6.35 4.41 -25.33
CA MET A 139 7.72 4.85 -25.65
C MET A 139 8.74 3.69 -25.75
N ASN A 140 8.30 2.44 -25.51
CA ASN A 140 9.15 1.25 -25.58
C ASN A 140 8.89 0.40 -26.85
N GLN A 141 8.33 1.00 -27.90
CA GLN A 141 8.19 0.42 -29.25
C GLN A 141 8.89 1.31 -30.26
#